data_AF-A0A2E2HES8-F1
#
_entry.id   AF-A0A2E2HES8-F1
#
_cell.length_a   1.000
_cell.length_b   1.000
_cell.length_c   1.000
_cell.angle_alpha   90.00
_cell.angle_beta   90.00
_cell.angle_gamma   90.00
#
_symmetry.space_group_name_H-M   'P 1'
#
loop_
_entity.id
_entity.type
_entity.pdbx_description
1 polymer ?
#
loop_
_entity_poly.entity_id
_entity_poly.type
_entity_poly.pdbx_seq_one_letter_code
_entity_poly.pdbx_strand_id
1 'polypeptide(L)' 'MKLADAIAGLGEQTEWLVVKEFIEEQRDMCLVDFQDYTHVDNPQKLARLSGEIAGLTRIIESLENAEADTPPAI' A
#
# COMPACT_ATOMS: atom_id res chain seq x y z
N MET A 1 25.58 -12.12 7.96
CA MET A 1 24.42 -11.63 7.20
C MET A 1 23.20 -12.40 7.68
N LYS A 2 22.30 -11.78 8.44
CA LYS A 2 21.05 -12.41 8.86
C LYS A 2 19.93 -11.99 7.90
N LEU A 3 18.88 -12.81 7.81
CA LEU A 3 17.70 -12.53 6.97
C LEU A 3 17.08 -11.15 7.30
N ALA A 4 17.08 -10.77 8.58
CA ALA A 4 16.58 -9.47 9.04
C ALA A 4 17.36 -8.28 8.42
N ASP A 5 18.70 -8.38 8.35
CA ASP A 5 19.55 -7.33 7.77
C ASP A 5 19.32 -7.19 6.26
N ALA A 6 19.09 -8.32 5.57
CA ALA A 6 18.79 -8.32 4.15
C ALA A 6 17.42 -7.71 3.85
N ILE A 7 16.43 -7.92 4.73
CA ILE A 7 15.09 -7.34 4.60
C ILE A 7 15.12 -5.83 4.89
N ALA A 8 15.84 -5.39 5.93
CA ALA A 8 16.01 -3.97 6.23
C ALA A 8 16.70 -3.22 5.07
N GLY A 9 17.68 -3.85 4.43
CA GLY A 9 18.37 -3.30 3.26
C GLY A 9 17.54 -3.25 1.97
N LEU A 10 16.32 -3.83 1.93
CA LEU A 10 15.38 -3.63 0.82
C LEU A 10 14.67 -2.27 0.93
N GLY A 11 14.54 -1.70 2.13
CA GLY A 11 13.84 -0.43 2.38
C GLY A 11 14.37 0.74 1.55
N GLU A 12 15.68 0.77 1.31
CA GLU A 12 16.38 1.82 0.55
C GLU A 12 16.65 1.43 -0.92
N GLN A 13 16.21 0.24 -1.35
CA GLN A 13 16.37 -0.16 -2.75
C GLN A 13 15.38 0.59 -3.63
N THR A 14 15.89 1.20 -4.70
CA THR A 14 15.10 1.98 -5.66
C THR A 14 13.91 1.20 -6.18
N GLU A 15 14.08 -0.10 -6.43
CA GLU A 15 13.00 -0.99 -6.90
C GLU A 15 11.88 -1.11 -5.88
N TRP A 16 12.20 -1.11 -4.58
CA TRP A 16 11.21 -1.20 -3.51
C TRP A 16 10.44 0.11 -3.34
N LEU A 17 11.11 1.25 -3.48
CA LEU A 17 10.45 2.56 -3.49
C LEU A 17 9.44 2.68 -4.64
N VAL A 18 9.81 2.23 -5.84
CA VAL A 18 8.90 2.18 -6.99
C VAL A 18 7.67 1.30 -6.72
N VAL A 19 7.85 0.18 -6.02
CA VAL A 19 6.72 -0.69 -5.64
C VAL A 19 5.80 0.00 -4.63
N LYS A 20 6.36 0.70 -3.63
CA LYS A 20 5.56 1.49 -2.67
C LYS A 20 4.75 2.58 -3.39
N GLU A 21 5.41 3.39 -4.22
CA GLU A 21 4.77 4.45 -5.02
C GLU A 21 3.66 3.88 -5.91
N PHE A 22 3.92 2.77 -6.60
CA PHE A 22 2.91 2.12 -7.44
C PHE A 22 1.66 1.71 -6.64
N ILE A 23 1.83 1.14 -5.45
CA ILE A 23 0.69 0.73 -4.60
C ILE A 23 -0.11 1.93 -4.13
N GLU A 24 0.55 3.03 -3.78
CA GLU A 24 -0.09 4.31 -3.43
C GLU A 24 -0.90 4.87 -4.60
N GLU A 25 -0.31 4.90 -5.80
CA GLU A 25 -0.99 5.34 -7.02
C GLU A 25 -2.22 4.46 -7.32
N GLN A 26 -2.12 3.14 -7.15
CA GLN A 26 -3.28 2.25 -7.35
C GLN A 26 -4.42 2.56 -6.39
N ARG A 27 -4.13 2.82 -5.10
CA ARG A 27 -5.14 3.19 -4.11
C ARG A 27 -5.82 4.49 -4.52
N ASP A 28 -5.03 5.47 -4.95
CA ASP A 28 -5.54 6.79 -5.32
C ASP A 28 -6.39 6.73 -6.60
N MET A 29 -6.02 5.89 -7.56
CA MET A 29 -6.86 5.59 -8.73
C MET A 29 -8.19 4.95 -8.33
N CYS A 30 -8.18 3.96 -7.42
CA CYS A 30 -9.43 3.38 -6.92
C CYS A 30 -10.31 4.43 -6.20
N LEU A 31 -9.70 5.39 -5.48
CA LEU A 31 -10.43 6.47 -4.81
C LEU A 31 -11.08 7.43 -5.81
N VAL A 32 -10.35 7.82 -6.87
CA VAL A 32 -10.90 8.65 -7.96
C VAL A 32 -12.08 7.95 -8.61
N ASP A 33 -11.95 6.67 -8.94
CA ASP A 33 -13.04 5.87 -9.52
C ASP A 33 -14.22 5.73 -8.56
N PHE A 34 -13.97 5.58 -7.25
CA PHE A 34 -15.03 5.47 -6.24
C PHE A 34 -15.83 6.77 -6.10
N GLN A 35 -15.19 7.92 -6.30
CA GLN A 35 -15.79 9.25 -6.22
C GLN A 35 -16.50 9.66 -7.52
N ASP A 36 -16.36 8.90 -8.60
CA ASP A 36 -17.05 9.17 -9.85
C ASP A 36 -18.58 9.00 -9.69
N TYR A 37 -19.30 10.11 -9.88
CA TYR A 37 -20.76 10.16 -9.78
C TYR A 37 -21.46 9.23 -10.78
N THR A 38 -20.81 8.85 -11.87
CA THR A 38 -21.35 7.91 -12.87
C THR A 38 -21.45 6.48 -12.35
N HIS A 39 -20.83 6.17 -11.20
CA HIS A 39 -20.83 4.84 -10.59
C HIS A 39 -21.79 4.71 -9.40
N VAL A 40 -22.48 5.79 -9.01
CA VAL A 40 -23.42 5.82 -7.87
C VAL A 40 -24.54 4.77 -8.01
N ASP A 41 -24.98 4.52 -9.24
CA ASP A 41 -26.03 3.54 -9.54
C ASP A 41 -25.52 2.10 -9.69
N ASN A 42 -24.21 1.87 -9.52
CA ASN A 42 -23.59 0.55 -9.60
C ASN A 42 -23.02 0.12 -8.23
N PRO A 43 -23.88 -0.36 -7.32
CA PRO A 43 -23.47 -0.70 -5.95
C PRO A 43 -22.45 -1.85 -5.90
N GLN A 44 -22.45 -2.76 -6.88
CA GLN A 44 -21.45 -3.84 -6.96
C GLN A 44 -20.06 -3.29 -7.27
N LYS A 45 -19.97 -2.32 -8.20
CA LYS A 45 -18.69 -1.65 -8.51
C LYS A 45 -18.18 -0.88 -7.30
N LEU A 46 -19.05 -0.13 -6.61
CA LEU A 46 -18.68 0.60 -5.39
C LEU A 46 -18.20 -0.34 -4.28
N ALA A 47 -18.90 -1.45 -4.03
CA ALA A 47 -18.48 -2.43 -3.04
C ALA A 47 -17.10 -3.02 -3.36
N ARG A 48 -16.85 -3.35 -4.63
CA ARG A 48 -15.54 -3.83 -5.08
C ARG A 48 -14.45 -2.79 -4.85
N LEU A 49 -14.65 -1.55 -5.32
CA LEU A 49 -13.70 -0.44 -5.15
C LEU A 49 -13.42 -0.17 -3.67
N SER A 50 -14.45 -0.21 -2.81
CA SER A 50 -14.26 -0.04 -1.36
C SER A 50 -13.38 -1.12 -0.74
N GLY A 51 -13.49 -2.36 -1.23
CA GLY A 51 -12.66 -3.48 -0.80
C GLY A 51 -11.22 -3.34 -1.30
N GLU A 52 -11.04 -2.91 -2.55
CA GLU A 52 -9.72 -2.65 -3.15
C GLU A 52 -8.99 -1.52 -2.39
N ILE A 53 -9.67 -0.39 -2.13
CA ILE A 53 -9.14 0.71 -1.33
C ILE A 53 -8.71 0.22 0.06
N ALA A 54 -9.59 -0.50 0.77
CA ALA A 54 -9.26 -1.00 2.11
C ALA A 54 -8.10 -2.00 2.10
N GLY A 55 -7.99 -2.83 1.06
CA GLY A 55 -6.87 -3.77 0.90
C GLY A 55 -5.54 -3.04 0.69
N LEU A 56 -5.51 -2.07 -0.22
CA LEU A 56 -4.31 -1.29 -0.53
C LEU A 56 -3.88 -0.42 0.67
N THR A 57 -4.83 0.20 1.37
CA THR A 57 -4.54 0.96 2.60
C THR A 57 -3.84 0.09 3.65
N ARG A 58 -4.34 -1.13 3.90
CA ARG A 58 -3.69 -2.04 4.87
C ARG A 58 -2.30 -2.46 4.45
N ILE A 59 -2.07 -2.65 3.14
CA ILE A 59 -0.73 -2.97 2.63
C ILE A 59 0.19 -1.80 2.94
N ILE A 60 -0.19 -0.56 2.57
CA ILE A 60 0.61 0.64 2.81
C ILE A 60 0.92 0.78 4.31
N GLU A 61 -0.08 0.69 5.18
CA GLU A 61 0.10 0.74 6.63
C GLU A 61 1.06 -0.36 7.13
N SER A 62 0.99 -1.57 6.57
CA SER A 62 1.90 -2.66 6.96
C SER A 62 3.33 -2.40 6.51
N LEU A 63 3.51 -1.74 5.35
CA LEU A 63 4.82 -1.39 4.81
C LEU A 63 5.46 -0.21 5.57
N GLU A 64 4.67 0.75 6.04
CA GLU A 64 5.14 1.88 6.84
C GLU A 64 5.44 1.47 8.29
N ASN A 65 4.60 0.64 8.91
CA ASN A 65 4.81 0.19 10.29
C ASN A 65 5.97 -0.81 10.44
N ALA A 66 6.43 -1.43 9.35
CA ALA A 66 7.58 -2.34 9.37
C ALA A 66 8.91 -1.64 9.75
N GLU A 67 9.00 -0.32 9.59
CA GLU A 67 10.21 0.45 9.97
C GLU A 67 10.35 0.64 11.49
N ALA A 68 9.24 0.61 12.24
CA ALA A 68 9.22 0.89 13.68
C ALA A 68 9.64 -0.29 14.57
N ASP A 69 9.59 -1.52 14.06
CA ASP A 69 9.82 -2.75 14.84
C ASP A 69 11.28 -3.22 14.83
N THR A 70 12.20 -2.40 14.32
CA THR A 70 13.64 -2.68 14.34
C THR A 70 14.21 -2.28 15.72
N PRO A 71 14.64 -3.23 16.58
CA PRO A 71 15.27 -2.87 17.85
C PRO A 71 16.53 -2.04 17.58
N PRO A 72 16.83 -1.00 18.39
CA PRO A 72 18.09 -0.27 18.25
C PRO A 72 19.25 -1.25 18.36
N ALA A 73 20.14 -1.23 17.37
CA ALA A 73 21.36 -2.03 17.40
C ALA A 73 22.19 -1.61 18.63
N ILE A 74 22.39 -2.55 19.55
CA ILE A 74 23.34 -2.44 20.68
C ILE A 74 24.74 -2.73 20.15
#